data_AF-A0A7S2E6E0-F1
#
_entry.id   AF-A0A7S2E6E0-F1
#
_cell.length_a   1.000
_cell.length_b   1.000
_cell.length_c   1.000
_cell.angle_alpha   90.00
_cell.angle_beta   90.00
_cell.angle_gamma   90.00
#
_symmetry.space_group_name_H-M   'P 1'
#
loop_
_entity.id
_entity.type
_entity.pdbx_description
1 polymer ?
#
loop_
_entity_poly.entity_id
_entity_poly.type
_entity_poly.pdbx_seq_one_letter_code
_entity_poly.pdbx_strand_id
1 'polypeptide(L)'
;SDNNVQVSGDDATDDLVKLRKTRAGMWMVPLSVLLSALSLNTVFIILRREDTVFRRAIWLSVLKPIALFYISSKGRDALEAVYRVVRIVIGVLCVELFLILSFAAVACQIYSDFPGFEDLSSAFLSLFKLSTTVVNPSIWMPVYESTTSSAFFFILFVVTSVFYIHSLVLSVVFQTYMQAMSEIRDRTRSDREDALRLAFLTMQKYGDWESQSLKLVHVRVLGQALALLRPHYGPMKINALLQIVEPDSDGYIDYKTFRMKVPKALRTSLMSTRPTTIFSLALELLAFAVAVSNLVYVIMVSSSFKAHWWNSVMMPVGSLIALLGIIELILRCDFLKIFGVASPTRLDGTFDGLAAFAGALSLYGILRYVLH
;
A
#
# COMPACT_ATOMS: atom_id res chain seq x y z
N SER A 1 41.46 -34.00 2.80
CA SER A 1 41.47 -32.56 3.14
C SER A 1 40.14 -31.88 2.81
N ASP A 2 39.00 -32.52 3.08
CA ASP A 2 37.68 -32.04 2.58
C ASP A 2 36.81 -31.35 3.64
N ASN A 3 37.30 -31.18 4.86
CA ASN A 3 36.54 -30.52 5.94
C ASN A 3 36.53 -28.98 5.86
N ASN A 4 37.24 -28.37 4.91
CA ASN A 4 37.42 -26.90 4.87
C ASN A 4 36.49 -26.16 3.90
N VAL A 5 35.68 -26.87 3.09
CA VAL A 5 34.78 -26.26 2.10
C VAL A 5 33.35 -26.11 2.64
N GLN A 6 32.96 -26.92 3.63
CA GLN A 6 31.59 -26.95 4.15
C GLN A 6 31.32 -25.87 5.22
N VAL A 7 32.37 -25.37 5.89
CA VAL A 7 32.28 -24.29 6.90
C VAL A 7 32.00 -22.92 6.27
N SER A 8 32.45 -22.68 5.04
CA SER A 8 32.32 -21.38 4.36
C SER A 8 30.88 -21.08 3.86
N GLY A 9 30.04 -22.11 3.68
CA GLY A 9 28.64 -21.95 3.27
C GLY A 9 27.65 -21.70 4.41
N ASP A 10 27.93 -22.21 5.62
CA ASP A 10 27.09 -22.05 6.82
C ASP A 10 27.20 -20.61 7.37
N ASP A 11 28.40 -20.00 7.38
CA ASP A 11 28.57 -18.59 7.81
C ASP A 11 27.91 -17.59 6.84
N ALA A 12 28.04 -17.80 5.53
CA ALA A 12 27.46 -16.89 4.53
C ALA A 12 25.92 -16.88 4.56
N THR A 13 25.29 -18.00 4.90
CA THR A 13 23.83 -18.10 4.99
C THR A 13 23.28 -17.53 6.29
N ASP A 14 24.00 -17.73 7.40
CA ASP A 14 23.64 -17.16 8.71
C ASP A 14 23.82 -15.62 8.73
N ASP A 15 24.84 -15.11 8.04
CA ASP A 15 25.06 -13.67 7.83
C ASP A 15 23.99 -13.03 6.97
N LEU A 16 23.56 -13.67 5.87
CA LEU A 16 22.47 -13.17 5.02
C LEU A 16 21.13 -13.09 5.77
N VAL A 17 20.84 -14.05 6.64
CA VAL A 17 19.64 -14.07 7.48
C VAL A 17 19.70 -12.97 8.55
N LYS A 18 20.86 -12.78 9.21
CA LYS A 18 21.09 -11.70 10.18
C LYS A 18 21.01 -10.32 9.53
N LEU A 19 21.58 -10.14 8.34
CA LEU A 19 21.56 -8.89 7.57
C LEU A 19 20.13 -8.51 7.10
N ARG A 20 19.30 -9.49 6.73
CA ARG A 20 17.88 -9.26 6.40
C ARG A 20 17.05 -8.82 7.61
N LYS A 21 17.26 -9.46 8.76
CA LYS A 21 16.50 -9.20 9.99
C LYS A 21 16.86 -7.85 10.61
N THR A 22 18.12 -7.44 10.55
CA THR A 22 18.59 -6.15 11.07
C THR A 22 18.12 -4.96 10.23
N ARG A 23 18.14 -5.06 8.90
CA ARG A 23 17.78 -3.93 8.01
C ARG A 23 16.30 -3.56 8.07
N ALA A 24 15.40 -4.53 8.29
CA ALA A 24 13.95 -4.30 8.36
C ALA A 24 13.49 -3.69 9.71
N GLY A 25 14.14 -4.06 10.82
CA GLY A 25 13.78 -3.58 12.17
C GLY A 25 14.44 -2.26 12.57
N MET A 26 15.62 -1.93 12.04
CA MET A 26 16.40 -0.76 12.45
C MET A 26 15.70 0.57 12.18
N TRP A 27 14.90 0.66 11.10
CA TRP A 27 14.16 1.88 10.75
C TRP A 27 12.72 1.91 11.27
N MET A 28 12.17 0.77 11.73
CA MET A 28 10.79 0.73 12.23
C MET A 28 10.64 1.46 13.56
N VAL A 29 11.60 1.28 14.47
CA VAL A 29 11.58 1.89 15.80
C VAL A 29 11.71 3.43 15.77
N PRO A 30 12.70 4.03 15.07
CA PRO A 30 12.78 5.49 15.02
C PRO A 30 11.57 6.13 14.31
N LEU A 31 11.00 5.43 13.32
CA LEU A 31 9.85 5.92 12.57
C LEU A 31 8.53 5.81 13.35
N SER A 32 8.34 4.77 14.16
CA SER A 32 7.19 4.66 15.07
C SER A 32 7.24 5.74 16.16
N VAL A 33 8.44 6.03 16.67
CA VAL A 33 8.68 7.12 17.64
C VAL A 33 8.39 8.47 17.00
N LEU A 34 8.83 8.70 15.76
CA LEU A 34 8.52 9.91 15.01
C LEU A 34 7.00 10.09 14.79
N LEU A 35 6.31 9.03 14.38
CA LEU A 35 4.85 9.06 14.18
C LEU A 35 4.11 9.40 15.49
N SER A 36 4.56 8.82 16.60
CA SER A 36 4.01 9.07 17.93
C SER A 36 4.30 10.49 18.42
N ALA A 37 5.49 11.02 18.17
CA ALA A 37 5.84 12.40 18.48
C ALA A 37 5.02 13.40 17.64
N LEU A 38 4.80 13.10 16.35
CA LEU A 38 3.98 13.91 15.45
C LEU A 38 2.50 13.91 15.86
N SER A 39 1.96 12.77 16.29
CA SER A 39 0.59 12.69 16.79
C SER A 39 0.42 13.43 18.12
N LEU A 40 1.33 13.26 19.07
CA LEU A 40 1.36 13.98 20.35
C LEU A 40 1.46 15.50 20.15
N ASN A 41 2.34 15.96 19.27
CA ASN A 41 2.46 17.39 18.95
C ASN A 41 1.15 17.96 18.39
N THR A 42 0.42 17.18 17.60
CA THR A 42 -0.87 17.62 17.04
C THR A 42 -1.93 17.74 18.13
N VAL A 43 -2.01 16.77 19.05
CA VAL A 43 -2.93 16.82 20.20
C VAL A 43 -2.60 18.01 21.11
N PHE A 44 -1.31 18.26 21.36
CA PHE A 44 -0.84 19.38 22.16
C PHE A 44 -1.22 20.74 21.56
N ILE A 45 -1.08 20.90 20.24
CA ILE A 45 -1.43 22.14 19.52
C ILE A 45 -2.95 22.38 19.52
N ILE A 46 -3.75 21.32 19.39
CA ILE A 46 -5.22 21.41 19.51
C ILE A 46 -5.62 21.86 20.92
N LEU A 47 -4.94 21.37 21.97
CA LEU A 47 -5.21 21.76 23.36
C LEU A 47 -4.86 23.22 23.66
N ARG A 48 -3.79 23.75 23.05
CA ARG A 48 -3.24 25.07 23.37
C ARG A 48 -3.91 26.23 22.61
N ARG A 49 -4.69 25.94 21.56
CA ARG A 49 -5.52 26.90 20.79
C ARG A 49 -4.78 28.20 20.40
N GLU A 50 -3.54 28.08 19.94
CA GLU A 50 -2.73 29.20 19.43
C GLU A 50 -2.65 29.17 17.89
N ASP A 51 -3.20 30.20 17.25
CA ASP A 51 -3.43 30.26 15.79
C ASP A 51 -2.14 30.26 14.94
N THR A 52 -1.03 30.76 15.47
CA THR A 52 0.25 30.81 14.75
C THR A 52 0.96 29.45 14.74
N VAL A 53 0.74 28.64 15.76
CA VAL A 53 1.30 27.29 15.91
C VAL A 53 0.51 26.28 15.06
N PHE A 54 -0.78 26.53 14.86
CA PHE A 54 -1.67 25.74 14.01
C PHE A 54 -1.18 25.62 12.56
N ARG A 55 -0.71 26.72 11.95
CA ARG A 55 -0.22 26.71 10.55
C ARG A 55 1.02 25.84 10.37
N ARG A 56 1.90 25.76 11.37
CA ARG A 56 3.06 24.84 11.36
C ARG A 56 2.63 23.39 11.58
N ALA A 57 1.60 23.14 12.38
CA ALA A 57 1.08 21.80 12.65
C ALA A 57 0.52 21.09 11.40
N ILE A 58 -0.03 21.86 10.44
CA ILE A 58 -0.56 21.35 9.18
C ILE A 58 0.54 20.71 8.33
N TRP A 59 1.67 21.39 8.19
CA TRP A 59 2.83 20.88 7.45
C TRP A 59 3.41 19.60 8.07
N LEU A 60 3.39 19.48 9.40
CA LEU A 60 3.83 18.26 10.10
C LEU A 60 2.83 17.10 9.95
N SER A 61 1.55 17.36 9.68
CA SER A 61 0.55 16.31 9.51
C SER A 61 0.65 15.59 8.16
N VAL A 62 1.21 16.23 7.12
CA VAL A 62 1.47 15.59 5.81
C VAL A 62 2.52 14.48 5.91
N LEU A 63 3.39 14.52 6.92
CA LEU A 63 4.41 13.49 7.16
C LEU A 63 3.83 12.18 7.75
N LYS A 64 2.65 12.22 8.37
CA LYS A 64 2.08 11.05 9.06
C LYS A 64 1.68 9.92 8.11
N PRO A 65 0.97 10.17 6.98
CA PRO A 65 0.70 9.11 6.00
C PRO A 65 1.97 8.50 5.41
N ILE A 66 3.01 9.31 5.19
CA ILE A 66 4.30 8.87 4.65
C ILE A 66 5.01 7.95 5.66
N ALA A 67 5.09 8.37 6.93
CA ALA A 67 5.66 7.57 8.00
C ALA A 67 4.87 6.27 8.24
N LEU A 68 3.53 6.32 8.16
CA LEU A 68 2.69 5.13 8.27
C LEU A 68 2.96 4.15 7.12
N PHE A 69 3.04 4.64 5.88
CA PHE A 69 3.32 3.79 4.72
C PHE A 69 4.69 3.13 4.79
N TYR A 70 5.69 3.85 5.30
CA TYR A 70 7.06 3.37 5.43
C TYR A 70 7.25 2.38 6.60
N ILE A 71 6.36 2.38 7.59
CA ILE A 71 6.39 1.38 8.66
C ILE A 71 6.01 -0.02 8.14
N SER A 72 5.08 -0.07 7.19
CA SER A 72 4.67 -1.31 6.53
C SER A 72 5.78 -1.81 5.60
N SER A 73 6.22 -3.07 5.77
CA SER A 73 7.16 -3.68 4.83
C SER A 73 6.58 -3.73 3.40
N LYS A 74 5.31 -4.11 3.28
CA LYS A 74 4.59 -4.11 2.00
C LYS A 74 4.43 -2.71 1.40
N GLY A 75 4.27 -1.70 2.26
CA GLY A 75 4.20 -0.30 1.84
C GLY A 75 5.53 0.18 1.26
N ARG A 76 6.65 -0.15 1.92
CA ARG A 76 7.99 0.15 1.40
C ARG A 76 8.23 -0.48 0.02
N ASP A 77 7.92 -1.76 -0.13
CA ASP A 77 8.08 -2.46 -1.40
C ASP A 77 7.21 -1.84 -2.51
N ALA A 78 5.97 -1.45 -2.18
CA ALA A 78 5.08 -0.77 -3.10
C ALA A 78 5.58 0.65 -3.46
N LEU A 79 6.11 1.40 -2.50
CA LEU A 79 6.64 2.74 -2.73
C LEU A 79 7.91 2.71 -3.58
N GLU A 80 8.78 1.72 -3.36
CA GLU A 80 9.95 1.49 -4.22
C GLU A 80 9.53 1.15 -5.66
N ALA A 81 8.50 0.31 -5.81
CA ALA A 81 7.92 -0.01 -7.11
C ALA A 81 7.37 1.24 -7.82
N VAL A 82 6.56 2.03 -7.11
CA VAL A 82 5.99 3.29 -7.61
C VAL A 82 7.09 4.27 -7.98
N TYR A 83 8.10 4.46 -7.13
CA TYR A 83 9.21 5.36 -7.40
C TYR A 83 9.98 4.96 -8.67
N ARG A 84 10.20 3.66 -8.87
CA ARG A 84 10.84 3.14 -10.08
C ARG A 84 10.03 3.43 -11.33
N VAL A 85 8.71 3.24 -11.28
CA VAL A 85 7.80 3.54 -12.39
C VAL A 85 7.75 5.05 -12.65
N VAL A 86 7.59 5.86 -11.60
CA VAL A 86 7.55 7.33 -11.66
C VAL A 86 8.80 7.91 -12.33
N ARG A 87 10.00 7.37 -12.04
CA ARG A 87 11.24 7.83 -12.68
C ARG A 87 11.18 7.73 -14.20
N ILE A 88 10.55 6.69 -14.73
CA ILE A 88 10.40 6.45 -16.16
C ILE A 88 9.25 7.30 -16.72
N VAL A 89 8.12 7.36 -15.99
CA VAL A 89 6.95 8.17 -16.37
C VAL A 89 7.33 9.66 -16.52
N ILE A 90 8.12 10.21 -15.58
CA ILE A 90 8.57 11.61 -15.63
C ILE A 90 9.28 11.91 -16.95
N GLY A 91 10.12 11.00 -17.45
CA GLY A 91 10.82 11.19 -18.71
C GLY A 91 9.86 11.34 -19.90
N VAL A 92 8.83 10.49 -19.97
CA VAL A 92 7.83 10.54 -21.05
C VAL A 92 6.90 11.76 -20.90
N LEU A 93 6.51 12.10 -19.66
CA LEU A 93 5.73 13.31 -19.38
C LEU A 93 6.50 14.58 -19.76
N CYS A 94 7.82 14.63 -19.54
CA CYS A 94 8.62 15.78 -19.98
C CYS A 94 8.58 15.97 -21.50
N VAL A 95 8.59 14.88 -22.28
CA VAL A 95 8.46 14.93 -23.75
C VAL A 95 7.07 15.45 -24.14
N GLU A 96 6.03 15.00 -23.46
CA GLU A 96 4.66 15.49 -23.67
C GLU A 96 4.52 16.98 -23.36
N LEU A 97 5.00 17.44 -22.20
CA LEU A 97 4.96 18.85 -21.81
C LEU A 97 5.79 19.71 -22.77
N PHE A 98 6.94 19.22 -23.25
CA PHE A 98 7.74 19.90 -24.25
C PHE A 98 7.01 20.04 -25.60
N LEU A 99 6.28 19.01 -26.02
CA LEU A 99 5.44 19.07 -27.21
C LEU A 99 4.32 20.11 -27.05
N ILE A 100 3.62 20.10 -25.91
CA ILE A 100 2.58 21.10 -25.61
C ILE A 100 3.17 22.51 -25.61
N LEU A 101 4.34 22.70 -25.00
CA LEU A 101 5.05 23.99 -24.99
C LEU A 101 5.44 24.45 -26.39
N SER A 102 5.86 23.53 -27.27
CA SER A 102 6.20 23.84 -28.65
C SER A 102 4.97 24.33 -29.43
N PHE A 103 3.83 23.64 -29.29
CA PHE A 103 2.57 24.10 -29.86
C PHE A 103 2.08 25.41 -29.23
N ALA A 104 2.32 25.62 -27.94
CA ALA A 104 1.94 26.84 -27.25
C ALA A 104 2.72 28.06 -27.73
N ALA A 105 4.01 27.90 -28.03
CA ALA A 105 4.83 28.97 -28.60
C ALA A 105 4.30 29.40 -29.98
N VAL A 106 3.88 28.44 -30.82
CA VAL A 106 3.26 28.73 -32.11
C VAL A 106 1.87 29.37 -31.94
N ALA A 107 1.04 28.81 -31.06
CA ALA A 107 -0.31 29.31 -30.81
C ALA A 107 -0.30 30.75 -30.26
N CYS A 108 0.64 31.08 -29.37
CA CYS A 108 0.79 32.43 -28.81
C CYS A 108 1.12 33.46 -29.90
N GLN A 109 1.94 33.09 -30.90
CA GLN A 109 2.27 33.98 -32.01
C GLN A 109 1.14 34.16 -33.02
N ILE A 110 0.31 33.12 -33.23
CA ILE A 110 -0.77 33.16 -34.23
C ILE A 110 -2.07 33.73 -33.64
N TYR A 111 -2.34 33.47 -32.35
CA TYR A 111 -3.62 33.73 -31.70
C TYR A 111 -3.49 34.71 -30.52
N SER A 112 -2.49 35.58 -30.51
CA SER A 112 -2.24 36.56 -29.43
C SER A 112 -3.45 37.40 -29.07
N ASP A 113 -4.34 37.64 -30.04
CA ASP A 113 -5.53 38.48 -29.87
C ASP A 113 -6.69 37.78 -29.12
N PHE A 114 -6.55 36.47 -28.84
CA PHE A 114 -7.57 35.67 -28.18
C PHE A 114 -7.25 35.40 -26.70
N PRO A 115 -8.27 35.42 -25.82
CA PRO A 115 -8.07 35.19 -24.40
C PRO A 115 -7.50 33.80 -24.15
N GLY A 116 -6.39 33.75 -23.40
CA GLY A 116 -5.68 32.51 -23.10
C GLY A 116 -4.56 32.14 -24.07
N PHE A 117 -4.27 32.99 -25.06
CA PHE A 117 -3.10 32.88 -25.96
C PHE A 117 -2.23 34.15 -25.97
N GLU A 118 -2.55 35.13 -25.14
CA GLU A 118 -1.86 36.43 -25.01
C GLU A 118 -0.37 36.27 -24.69
N ASP A 119 -0.06 35.42 -23.70
CA ASP A 119 1.30 35.13 -23.26
C ASP A 119 1.61 33.64 -23.36
N LEU A 120 2.90 33.28 -23.52
CA LEU A 120 3.35 31.88 -23.60
C LEU A 120 2.86 31.02 -22.42
N SER A 121 2.81 31.57 -21.21
CA SER A 121 2.32 30.85 -20.02
C SER A 121 0.82 30.55 -20.11
N SER A 122 0.03 31.53 -20.57
CA SER A 122 -1.40 31.35 -20.78
C SER A 122 -1.69 30.36 -21.91
N ALA A 123 -0.97 30.46 -23.04
CA ALA A 123 -1.08 29.56 -24.17
C ALA A 123 -0.73 28.12 -23.79
N PHE A 124 0.33 27.93 -23.00
CA PHE A 124 0.72 26.63 -22.47
C PHE A 124 -0.38 26.03 -21.59
N LEU A 125 -0.93 26.81 -20.66
CA LEU A 125 -2.00 26.34 -19.78
C LEU A 125 -3.29 26.01 -20.57
N SER A 126 -3.64 26.83 -21.56
CA SER A 126 -4.79 26.60 -22.45
C SER A 126 -4.62 25.31 -23.26
N LEU A 127 -3.46 25.09 -23.88
CA LEU A 127 -3.20 23.86 -24.62
C LEU A 127 -3.05 22.64 -23.70
N PHE A 128 -2.52 22.79 -22.49
CA PHE A 128 -2.49 21.71 -21.50
C PHE A 128 -3.90 21.28 -21.06
N LYS A 129 -4.80 22.25 -20.83
CA LYS A 129 -6.22 21.99 -20.57
C LYS A 129 -6.91 21.32 -21.77
N LEU A 130 -6.55 21.73 -22.98
CA LEU A 130 -7.08 21.13 -24.21
C LEU A 130 -6.56 19.69 -24.41
N SER A 131 -5.29 19.43 -24.11
CA SER A 131 -4.67 18.10 -24.14
C SER A 131 -5.37 17.12 -23.19
N THR A 132 -5.76 17.59 -22.00
CA THR A 132 -6.54 16.79 -21.03
C THR A 132 -8.05 16.77 -21.33
N THR A 133 -8.48 17.39 -22.42
CA THR A 133 -9.88 17.47 -22.90
C THR A 133 -10.90 18.09 -21.93
N VAL A 134 -10.43 18.73 -20.84
CA VAL A 134 -11.32 19.28 -19.79
C VAL A 134 -12.14 20.48 -20.28
N VAL A 135 -11.62 21.19 -21.30
CA VAL A 135 -12.17 22.47 -21.76
C VAL A 135 -12.41 22.46 -23.29
N ASN A 136 -12.63 21.27 -23.86
CA ASN A 136 -13.04 21.12 -25.26
C ASN A 136 -14.57 21.29 -25.38
N PRO A 137 -15.14 22.13 -26.27
CA PRO A 137 -14.51 22.93 -27.34
C PRO A 137 -14.23 24.41 -26.99
N SER A 138 -14.50 24.84 -25.76
CA SER A 138 -14.56 26.27 -25.41
C SER A 138 -13.24 27.03 -25.59
N ILE A 139 -12.09 26.36 -25.63
CA ILE A 139 -10.78 27.02 -25.86
C ILE A 139 -10.59 27.46 -27.32
N TRP A 140 -11.01 26.66 -28.30
CA TRP A 140 -10.74 26.92 -29.71
C TRP A 140 -11.93 27.52 -30.46
N MET A 141 -13.13 27.45 -29.90
CA MET A 141 -14.36 27.98 -30.50
C MET A 141 -14.28 29.49 -30.85
N PRO A 142 -13.77 30.39 -29.97
CA PRO A 142 -13.66 31.81 -30.31
C PRO A 142 -12.70 32.08 -31.47
N VAL A 143 -11.62 31.30 -31.57
CA VAL A 143 -10.63 31.39 -32.65
C VAL A 143 -11.21 30.87 -33.97
N TYR A 144 -12.02 29.82 -33.89
CA TYR A 144 -12.67 29.24 -35.06
C TYR A 144 -13.73 30.17 -35.67
N GLU A 145 -14.46 30.91 -34.83
CA GLU A 145 -15.45 31.89 -35.28
C GLU A 145 -14.82 33.03 -36.09
N SER A 146 -13.58 33.43 -35.78
CA SER A 146 -12.86 34.43 -36.59
C SER A 146 -12.29 33.84 -37.88
N THR A 147 -11.67 32.65 -37.78
CA THR A 147 -10.88 32.07 -38.87
C THR A 147 -11.09 30.56 -38.92
N THR A 148 -11.83 30.10 -39.92
CA THR A 148 -12.15 28.67 -40.10
C THR A 148 -10.90 27.81 -40.31
N SER A 149 -9.83 28.36 -40.89
CA SER A 149 -8.54 27.68 -41.08
C SER A 149 -7.84 27.31 -39.77
N SER A 150 -8.16 27.98 -38.67
CA SER A 150 -7.57 27.71 -37.35
C SER A 150 -8.00 26.35 -36.78
N ALA A 151 -9.12 25.78 -37.26
CA ALA A 151 -9.52 24.42 -36.89
C ALA A 151 -8.43 23.39 -37.22
N PHE A 152 -7.68 23.57 -38.31
CA PHE A 152 -6.62 22.64 -38.70
C PHE A 152 -5.55 22.53 -37.61
N PHE A 153 -5.15 23.66 -37.02
CA PHE A 153 -4.17 23.69 -35.93
C PHE A 153 -4.64 22.91 -34.71
N PHE A 154 -5.87 23.16 -34.26
CA PHE A 154 -6.41 22.50 -33.05
C PHE A 154 -6.71 21.02 -33.28
N ILE A 155 -7.20 20.63 -34.46
CA ILE A 155 -7.41 19.22 -34.81
C ILE A 155 -6.06 18.50 -34.82
N LEU A 156 -5.04 19.07 -35.47
CA LEU A 156 -3.69 18.50 -35.48
C LEU A 156 -3.14 18.35 -34.06
N PHE A 157 -3.26 19.39 -33.23
CA PHE A 157 -2.84 19.35 -31.84
C PHE A 157 -3.55 18.25 -31.05
N VAL A 158 -4.88 18.12 -31.16
CA VAL A 158 -5.65 17.09 -30.45
C VAL A 158 -5.25 15.69 -30.94
N VAL A 159 -5.10 15.49 -32.25
CA VAL A 159 -4.69 14.19 -32.79
C VAL A 159 -3.30 13.80 -32.32
N THR A 160 -2.34 14.71 -32.37
CA THR A 160 -0.97 14.44 -31.93
C THR A 160 -0.88 14.30 -30.40
N SER A 161 -1.45 15.20 -29.62
CA SER A 161 -1.31 15.20 -28.16
C SER A 161 -2.17 14.11 -27.50
N VAL A 162 -3.45 14.01 -27.86
CA VAL A 162 -4.41 13.13 -27.16
C VAL A 162 -4.43 11.72 -27.75
N PHE A 163 -4.44 11.56 -29.06
CA PHE A 163 -4.51 10.20 -29.63
C PHE A 163 -3.14 9.56 -29.76
N TYR A 164 -2.11 10.30 -30.12
CA TYR A 164 -0.77 9.74 -30.28
C TYR A 164 0.04 9.77 -28.99
N ILE A 165 0.32 10.94 -28.42
CA ILE A 165 1.23 11.06 -27.27
C ILE A 165 0.64 10.43 -26.01
N HIS A 166 -0.60 10.73 -25.61
CA HIS A 166 -1.22 10.10 -24.43
C HIS A 166 -1.28 8.57 -24.55
N SER A 167 -1.60 8.02 -25.72
CA SER A 167 -1.60 6.57 -25.96
C SER A 167 -0.20 5.96 -25.84
N LEU A 168 0.81 6.65 -26.36
CA LEU A 168 2.21 6.26 -26.21
C LEU A 168 2.64 6.29 -24.74
N VAL A 169 2.35 7.39 -24.03
CA VAL A 169 2.62 7.55 -22.59
C VAL A 169 1.99 6.38 -21.83
N LEU A 170 0.70 6.12 -22.02
CA LEU A 170 0.00 5.04 -21.35
C LEU A 170 0.64 3.67 -21.64
N SER A 171 1.02 3.40 -22.89
CA SER A 171 1.70 2.18 -23.29
C SER A 171 3.04 1.99 -22.57
N VAL A 172 3.89 3.03 -22.54
CA VAL A 172 5.20 2.99 -21.87
C VAL A 172 5.03 2.81 -20.36
N VAL A 173 4.10 3.54 -19.74
CA VAL A 173 3.81 3.41 -18.31
C VAL A 173 3.31 2.00 -17.99
N PHE A 174 2.41 1.45 -18.80
CA PHE A 174 1.88 0.10 -18.61
C PHE A 174 2.97 -0.96 -18.74
N GLN A 175 3.81 -0.89 -19.78
CA GLN A 175 4.92 -1.83 -19.97
C GLN A 175 5.90 -1.78 -18.79
N THR A 176 6.25 -0.56 -18.36
CA THR A 176 7.17 -0.36 -17.22
C THR A 176 6.58 -0.90 -15.92
N TYR A 177 5.29 -0.66 -15.68
CA TYR A 177 4.58 -1.20 -14.53
C TYR A 177 4.56 -2.73 -14.55
N MET A 178 4.25 -3.35 -15.70
CA MET A 178 4.25 -4.80 -15.86
C MET A 178 5.63 -5.41 -15.60
N GLN A 179 6.70 -4.76 -16.06
CA GLN A 179 8.07 -5.18 -15.81
C GLN A 179 8.43 -5.10 -14.32
N ALA A 180 8.12 -3.97 -13.66
CA ALA A 180 8.34 -3.81 -12.22
C ALA A 180 7.56 -4.86 -11.41
N MET A 181 6.31 -5.12 -11.78
CA MET A 181 5.47 -6.13 -11.14
C MET A 181 6.03 -7.55 -11.33
N SER A 182 6.53 -7.89 -12.53
CA SER A 182 7.16 -9.19 -12.76
C SER A 182 8.42 -9.36 -11.91
N GLU A 183 9.25 -8.32 -11.79
CA GLU A 183 10.46 -8.37 -11.00
C GLU A 183 10.17 -8.57 -9.51
N ILE A 184 9.15 -7.87 -8.97
CA ILE A 184 8.70 -8.06 -7.58
C ILE A 184 8.21 -9.50 -7.37
N ARG A 185 7.44 -10.03 -8.32
CA ARG A 185 6.96 -11.41 -8.27
C ARG A 185 8.11 -12.42 -8.31
N ASP A 186 9.11 -12.18 -9.14
CA ASP A 186 10.27 -13.06 -9.29
C ASP A 186 11.17 -13.00 -8.06
N ARG A 187 11.40 -11.80 -7.49
CA ARG A 187 12.08 -11.64 -6.19
C ARG A 187 11.36 -12.41 -5.08
N THR A 188 10.05 -12.24 -4.96
CA THR A 188 9.23 -12.95 -3.96
C THR A 188 9.30 -14.47 -4.17
N ARG A 189 9.33 -14.92 -5.42
CA ARG A 189 9.47 -16.34 -5.75
C ARG A 189 10.85 -16.86 -5.37
N SER A 190 11.92 -16.14 -5.71
CA SER A 190 13.30 -16.48 -5.35
C SER A 190 13.46 -16.58 -3.84
N ASP A 191 12.99 -15.57 -3.10
CA ASP A 191 13.05 -15.54 -1.64
C ASP A 191 12.34 -16.74 -1.01
N ARG A 192 11.20 -17.13 -1.58
CA ARG A 192 10.48 -18.33 -1.15
C ARG A 192 11.25 -19.61 -1.46
N GLU A 193 11.90 -19.69 -2.61
CA GLU A 193 12.71 -20.85 -3.02
C GLU A 193 13.96 -20.98 -2.15
N ASP A 194 14.63 -19.87 -1.83
CA ASP A 194 15.77 -19.84 -0.92
C ASP A 194 15.36 -20.24 0.51
N ALA A 195 14.23 -19.73 1.01
CA ALA A 195 13.70 -20.12 2.31
C ALA A 195 13.35 -21.61 2.38
N LEU A 196 12.77 -22.18 1.31
CA LEU A 196 12.48 -23.61 1.25
C LEU A 196 13.77 -24.45 1.19
N ARG A 197 14.79 -23.98 0.48
CA ARG A 197 16.10 -24.63 0.44
C ARG A 197 16.76 -24.65 1.81
N LEU A 198 16.79 -23.51 2.50
CA LEU A 198 17.33 -23.41 3.86
C LEU A 198 16.54 -24.28 4.84
N ALA A 199 15.21 -24.29 4.74
CA ALA A 199 14.36 -25.16 5.55
C ALA A 199 14.67 -26.65 5.31
N PHE A 200 14.91 -27.06 4.06
CA PHE A 200 15.29 -28.43 3.75
C PHE A 200 16.66 -28.81 4.33
N LEU A 201 17.67 -27.95 4.14
CA LEU A 201 19.03 -28.18 4.65
C LEU A 201 19.06 -28.25 6.18
N THR A 202 18.31 -27.38 6.86
CA THR A 202 18.21 -27.39 8.33
C THR A 202 17.51 -28.64 8.85
N MET A 203 16.44 -29.10 8.18
CA MET A 203 15.79 -30.37 8.53
C MET A 203 16.69 -31.59 8.27
N GLN A 204 17.48 -31.56 7.19
CA GLN A 204 18.45 -32.61 6.89
C GLN A 204 19.54 -32.69 7.98
N LYS A 205 20.04 -31.54 8.45
CA LYS A 205 21.04 -31.45 9.52
C LYS A 205 20.51 -32.00 10.85
N TYR A 206 19.22 -31.83 11.13
CA TYR A 206 18.57 -32.33 12.36
C TYR A 206 18.09 -33.79 12.24
N GLY A 207 18.04 -34.35 11.03
CA GLY A 207 17.66 -35.75 10.78
C GLY A 207 18.77 -36.75 11.10
N ASP A 208 18.43 -38.04 11.00
CA ASP A 208 19.38 -39.15 11.22
C ASP A 208 20.56 -39.10 10.23
N TRP A 209 21.67 -39.77 10.60
CA TRP A 209 22.88 -39.86 9.76
C TRP A 209 22.58 -40.40 8.34
N GLU A 210 21.56 -41.26 8.21
CA GLU A 210 21.08 -41.80 6.92
C GLU A 210 20.34 -40.74 6.07
N SER A 211 19.63 -39.81 6.72
CA SER A 211 19.03 -38.64 6.05
C SER A 211 20.11 -37.68 5.53
N GLN A 212 21.20 -37.51 6.28
CA GLN A 212 22.33 -36.68 5.87
C GLN A 212 23.09 -37.26 4.68
N SER A 213 23.35 -38.58 4.67
CA SER A 213 24.10 -39.25 3.60
C SER A 213 23.32 -39.35 2.30
N LEU A 214 22.00 -39.59 2.36
CA LEU A 214 21.15 -39.78 1.19
C LEU A 214 20.51 -38.49 0.64
N LYS A 215 20.75 -37.34 1.28
CA LYS A 215 20.10 -36.05 0.93
C LYS A 215 18.58 -36.10 0.99
N LEU A 216 18.05 -36.81 1.98
CA LEU A 216 16.63 -37.00 2.23
C LEU A 216 16.23 -36.35 3.55
N VAL A 217 14.95 -36.01 3.71
CA VAL A 217 14.40 -35.51 4.98
C VAL A 217 13.36 -36.49 5.50
N HIS A 218 13.54 -36.96 6.73
CA HIS A 218 12.59 -37.85 7.39
C HIS A 218 11.29 -37.11 7.75
N VAL A 219 10.15 -37.76 7.51
CA VAL A 219 8.82 -37.13 7.62
C VAL A 219 8.44 -36.72 9.04
N ARG A 220 8.98 -37.43 10.04
CA ARG A 220 8.88 -37.02 11.46
C ARG A 220 9.45 -35.61 11.72
N VAL A 221 10.60 -35.27 11.15
CA VAL A 221 11.22 -33.94 11.33
C VAL A 221 10.36 -32.86 10.67
N LEU A 222 9.80 -33.15 9.48
CA LEU A 222 8.84 -32.28 8.83
C LEU A 222 7.57 -32.09 9.68
N GLY A 223 7.06 -33.16 10.30
CA GLY A 223 5.91 -33.12 11.20
C GLY A 223 6.14 -32.23 12.42
N GLN A 224 7.31 -32.35 13.06
CA GLN A 224 7.72 -31.48 14.16
C GLN A 224 7.84 -30.02 13.72
N ALA A 225 8.46 -29.77 12.56
CA ALA A 225 8.57 -28.42 12.00
C ALA A 225 7.19 -27.81 11.68
N LEU A 226 6.25 -28.60 11.15
CA LEU A 226 4.87 -28.17 10.91
C LEU A 226 4.11 -27.87 12.20
N ALA A 227 4.32 -28.66 13.26
CA ALA A 227 3.75 -28.42 14.58
C ALA A 227 4.25 -27.10 15.19
N LEU A 228 5.55 -26.81 15.05
CA LEU A 228 6.16 -25.56 15.50
C LEU A 228 5.68 -24.36 14.66
N LEU A 229 5.59 -24.53 13.33
CA LEU A 229 5.12 -23.47 12.43
C LEU A 229 3.63 -23.15 12.65
N ARG A 230 2.83 -24.13 13.09
CA ARG A 230 1.39 -23.99 13.34
C ARG A 230 0.99 -24.65 14.67
N PRO A 231 1.22 -23.96 15.80
CA PRO A 231 0.92 -24.51 17.13
C PRO A 231 -0.57 -24.78 17.37
N HIS A 232 -1.45 -24.24 16.54
CA HIS A 232 -2.90 -24.43 16.63
C HIS A 232 -3.40 -25.71 15.93
N TYR A 233 -2.54 -26.45 15.23
CA TYR A 233 -2.96 -27.62 14.46
C TYR A 233 -2.89 -28.86 15.36
N GLY A 234 -4.04 -29.53 15.52
CA GLY A 234 -4.08 -30.83 16.18
C GLY A 234 -3.31 -31.91 15.40
N PRO A 235 -2.90 -33.00 16.08
CA PRO A 235 -2.03 -34.03 15.51
C PRO A 235 -2.62 -34.70 14.27
N MET A 236 -3.95 -34.90 14.22
CA MET A 236 -4.64 -35.46 13.05
C MET A 236 -4.52 -34.58 11.81
N LYS A 237 -4.58 -33.25 11.97
CA LYS A 237 -4.47 -32.30 10.85
C LYS A 237 -3.03 -32.22 10.34
N ILE A 238 -2.05 -32.33 11.24
CA ILE A 238 -0.63 -32.41 10.87
C ILE A 238 -0.37 -33.72 10.12
N ASN A 239 -0.88 -34.86 10.59
CA ASN A 239 -0.74 -36.14 9.89
C ASN A 239 -1.39 -36.13 8.51
N ALA A 240 -2.57 -35.53 8.37
CA ALA A 240 -3.21 -35.35 7.06
C ALA A 240 -2.36 -34.48 6.11
N LEU A 241 -1.68 -33.44 6.63
CA LEU A 241 -0.75 -32.63 5.84
C LEU A 241 0.49 -33.42 5.43
N LEU A 242 1.03 -34.24 6.32
CA LEU A 242 2.16 -35.12 6.01
C LEU A 242 1.77 -36.12 4.91
N GLN A 243 0.58 -36.71 4.98
CA GLN A 243 0.07 -37.64 3.97
C GLN A 243 -0.12 -36.98 2.59
N ILE A 244 -0.43 -35.68 2.54
CA ILE A 244 -0.49 -34.93 1.27
C ILE A 244 0.92 -34.71 0.68
N VAL A 245 1.93 -34.55 1.53
CA VAL A 245 3.32 -34.34 1.10
C VAL A 245 3.98 -35.68 0.72
N GLU A 246 3.73 -36.73 1.48
CA GLU A 246 4.26 -38.07 1.27
C GLU A 246 3.13 -39.11 1.23
N PRO A 247 2.63 -39.46 0.03
CA PRO A 247 1.65 -40.53 -0.14
C PRO A 247 2.30 -41.93 -0.23
N ASP A 248 3.56 -41.99 -0.68
CA ASP A 248 4.33 -43.23 -0.81
C ASP A 248 5.05 -43.44 0.53
N SER A 249 4.66 -44.48 1.27
CA SER A 249 5.00 -44.71 2.70
C SER A 249 6.48 -45.02 3.00
N ASP A 250 7.43 -44.44 2.25
CA ASP A 250 8.87 -44.69 2.37
C ASP A 250 9.50 -43.92 3.55
N GLY A 251 8.80 -42.92 4.11
CA GLY A 251 9.20 -42.17 5.31
C GLY A 251 10.26 -41.07 5.07
N TYR A 252 10.67 -40.88 3.81
CA TYR A 252 11.71 -39.96 3.37
C TYR A 252 11.27 -39.10 2.18
N ILE A 253 11.60 -37.80 2.25
CA ILE A 253 11.24 -36.83 1.22
C ILE A 253 12.50 -36.25 0.56
N ASP A 254 12.59 -36.38 -0.76
CA ASP A 254 13.59 -35.68 -1.60
C ASP A 254 13.26 -34.19 -1.75
N TYR A 255 14.29 -33.38 -2.00
CA TYR A 255 14.19 -31.93 -2.19
C TYR A 255 13.20 -31.53 -3.29
N LYS A 256 13.15 -32.27 -4.42
CA LYS A 256 12.21 -31.96 -5.51
C LYS A 256 10.76 -32.11 -5.04
N THR A 257 10.48 -33.18 -4.32
CA THR A 257 9.17 -33.46 -3.73
C THR A 257 8.82 -32.45 -2.64
N PHE A 258 9.78 -32.14 -1.76
CA PHE A 258 9.65 -31.13 -0.71
C PHE A 258 9.28 -29.75 -1.28
N ARG A 259 10.05 -29.26 -2.27
CA ARG A 259 9.86 -27.95 -2.91
C ARG A 259 8.48 -27.80 -3.56
N MET A 260 7.93 -28.86 -4.13
CA MET A 260 6.63 -28.81 -4.80
C MET A 260 5.45 -29.03 -3.85
N LYS A 261 5.51 -30.06 -3.00
CA LYS A 261 4.35 -30.53 -2.24
C LYS A 261 4.15 -29.78 -0.92
N VAL A 262 5.21 -29.38 -0.22
CA VAL A 262 5.09 -28.66 1.07
C VAL A 262 4.37 -27.32 0.92
N PRO A 263 4.72 -26.44 -0.04
CA PRO A 263 3.97 -25.20 -0.22
C PRO A 263 2.52 -25.42 -0.66
N LYS A 264 2.26 -26.47 -1.45
CA LYS A 264 0.90 -26.85 -1.89
C LYS A 264 0.05 -27.27 -0.69
N ALA A 265 0.57 -28.14 0.18
CA ALA A 265 -0.09 -28.59 1.40
C ALA A 265 -0.34 -27.44 2.40
N LEU A 266 0.62 -26.54 2.55
CA LEU A 266 0.48 -25.35 3.39
C LEU A 266 -0.59 -24.37 2.86
N ARG A 267 -0.72 -24.24 1.53
CA ARG A 267 -1.76 -23.42 0.88
C ARG A 267 -3.14 -24.04 0.97
N THR A 268 -3.29 -25.34 0.70
CA THR A 268 -4.61 -26.01 0.80
C THR A 268 -5.17 -25.94 2.22
N SER A 269 -4.32 -26.02 3.24
CA SER A 269 -4.74 -25.84 4.64
C SER A 269 -4.97 -24.40 5.10
N LEU A 270 -4.51 -23.40 4.35
CA LEU A 270 -4.84 -21.98 4.61
C LEU A 270 -6.28 -21.64 4.19
N MET A 271 -6.83 -22.40 3.24
CA MET A 271 -8.21 -22.24 2.76
C MET A 271 -9.25 -22.88 3.70
N SER A 272 -8.83 -23.80 4.58
CA SER A 272 -9.69 -24.28 5.68
C SER A 272 -9.74 -23.23 6.80
N THR A 273 -10.57 -22.21 6.57
CA THR A 273 -11.26 -21.37 7.56
C THR A 273 -10.69 -21.41 8.98
N ARG A 274 -9.95 -20.35 9.35
CA ARG A 274 -9.89 -19.94 10.75
C ARG A 274 -11.34 -19.70 11.20
N PRO A 275 -11.86 -20.33 12.26
CA PRO A 275 -13.07 -19.82 12.88
C PRO A 275 -12.74 -18.40 13.33
N THR A 276 -13.45 -17.42 12.78
CA THR A 276 -13.39 -16.05 13.27
C THR A 276 -13.71 -16.11 14.76
N THR A 277 -12.80 -15.65 15.60
CA THR A 277 -13.11 -15.54 17.03
C THR A 277 -14.29 -14.56 17.13
N ILE A 278 -15.26 -14.86 17.99
CA ILE A 278 -16.44 -14.00 18.21
C ILE A 278 -15.98 -12.56 18.53
N PHE A 279 -14.84 -12.42 19.21
CA PHE A 279 -14.18 -11.15 19.49
C PHE A 279 -13.72 -10.39 18.22
N SER A 280 -13.07 -11.07 17.25
CA SER A 280 -12.65 -10.44 15.99
C SER A 280 -13.86 -9.95 15.20
N LEU A 281 -14.93 -10.75 15.17
CA LEU A 281 -16.18 -10.41 14.50
C LEU A 281 -16.88 -9.23 15.18
N ALA A 282 -16.89 -9.19 16.52
CA ALA A 282 -17.44 -8.06 17.28
C ALA A 282 -16.65 -6.76 17.05
N LEU A 283 -15.32 -6.84 16.93
CA LEU A 283 -14.47 -5.69 16.67
C LEU A 283 -14.60 -5.17 15.23
N GLU A 284 -14.79 -6.07 14.25
CA GLU A 284 -15.15 -5.72 12.88
C GLU A 284 -16.52 -5.03 12.80
N LEU A 285 -17.53 -5.56 13.51
CA LEU A 285 -18.87 -4.97 13.60
C LEU A 285 -18.84 -3.57 14.24
N LEU A 286 -18.08 -3.40 15.31
CA LEU A 286 -17.90 -2.12 16.00
C LEU A 286 -17.30 -1.06 15.08
N ALA A 287 -16.23 -1.41 14.36
CA ALA A 287 -15.58 -0.50 13.43
C ALA A 287 -16.49 -0.11 12.25
N PHE A 288 -17.24 -1.07 11.72
CA PHE A 288 -18.24 -0.80 10.69
C PHE A 288 -19.31 0.17 11.21
N ALA A 289 -19.83 -0.06 12.42
CA ALA A 289 -20.82 0.82 13.05
C ALA A 289 -20.28 2.24 13.27
N VAL A 290 -19.03 2.39 13.72
CA VAL A 290 -18.37 3.70 13.91
C VAL A 290 -18.16 4.40 12.57
N ALA A 291 -17.70 3.70 11.53
CA ALA A 291 -17.48 4.28 10.21
C ALA A 291 -18.79 4.76 9.55
N VAL A 292 -19.86 3.95 9.63
CA VAL A 292 -21.19 4.32 9.14
C VAL A 292 -21.74 5.51 9.92
N SER A 293 -21.63 5.51 11.25
CA SER A 293 -22.09 6.62 12.10
C SER A 293 -21.36 7.93 11.78
N ASN A 294 -20.04 7.87 11.57
CA ASN A 294 -19.23 9.03 11.19
C ASN A 294 -19.58 9.54 9.79
N LEU A 295 -19.83 8.65 8.82
CA LEU A 295 -20.27 9.02 7.48
C LEU A 295 -21.64 9.72 7.51
N VAL A 296 -22.61 9.17 8.23
CA VAL A 296 -23.94 9.78 8.41
C VAL A 296 -23.82 11.15 9.09
N TYR A 297 -22.97 11.27 10.10
CA TYR A 297 -22.71 12.55 10.77
C TYR A 297 -22.13 13.60 9.81
N VAL A 298 -21.10 13.24 9.03
CA VAL A 298 -20.49 14.15 8.03
C VAL A 298 -21.50 14.57 6.96
N ILE A 299 -22.34 13.64 6.48
CA ILE A 299 -23.41 13.95 5.51
C ILE A 299 -24.42 14.93 6.11
N MET A 300 -24.90 14.67 7.33
CA MET A 300 -25.85 15.56 8.02
C MET A 300 -25.29 16.97 8.23
N VAL A 301 -24.01 17.07 8.61
CA VAL A 301 -23.31 18.35 8.80
C VAL A 301 -23.08 19.06 7.46
N SER A 302 -22.66 18.35 6.42
CA SER A 302 -22.40 18.93 5.10
C SER A 302 -23.69 19.30 4.35
N SER A 303 -24.81 18.64 4.65
CA SER A 303 -26.10 18.84 3.97
C SER A 303 -26.82 20.14 4.37
N SER A 304 -26.23 21.03 5.18
CA SER A 304 -26.84 22.29 5.62
C SER A 304 -28.26 22.09 6.21
N PHE A 305 -28.46 21.04 7.01
CA PHE A 305 -29.70 20.84 7.76
C PHE A 305 -29.82 21.93 8.85
N LYS A 306 -30.51 23.03 8.53
CA LYS A 306 -30.75 24.18 9.43
C LYS A 306 -31.88 23.87 10.44
N ALA A 307 -31.78 22.76 11.16
CA ALA A 307 -32.71 22.48 12.25
C ALA A 307 -32.14 23.04 13.56
N HIS A 308 -32.89 23.88 14.27
CA HIS A 308 -32.42 24.56 15.50
C HIS A 308 -31.95 23.57 16.58
N TRP A 309 -32.58 22.39 16.67
CA TRP A 309 -32.20 21.33 17.60
C TRP A 309 -30.86 20.66 17.22
N TRP A 310 -30.52 20.61 15.93
CA TRP A 310 -29.30 19.99 15.42
C TRP A 310 -28.04 20.76 15.85
N ASN A 311 -28.08 22.10 15.85
CA ASN A 311 -26.95 22.93 16.26
C ASN A 311 -26.52 22.70 17.72
N SER A 312 -27.43 22.35 18.62
CA SER A 312 -27.11 22.11 20.03
C SER A 312 -26.55 20.70 20.27
N VAL A 313 -26.88 19.74 19.40
CA VAL A 313 -26.55 18.32 19.57
C VAL A 313 -25.35 17.90 18.70
N MET A 314 -24.99 18.71 17.70
CA MET A 314 -23.89 18.42 16.76
C MET A 314 -22.53 18.23 17.45
N MET A 315 -22.13 19.14 18.34
CA MET A 315 -20.85 19.03 19.06
C MET A 315 -20.73 17.77 19.95
N PRO A 316 -21.69 17.47 20.85
CA PRO A 316 -21.56 16.29 21.72
C PRO A 316 -21.60 14.97 20.92
N VAL A 317 -22.42 14.89 19.87
CA VAL A 317 -22.48 13.69 19.00
C VAL A 317 -21.19 13.52 18.21
N GLY A 318 -20.63 14.60 17.64
CA GLY A 318 -19.35 14.57 16.95
C GLY A 318 -18.19 14.16 17.87
N SER A 319 -18.16 14.67 19.11
CA SER A 319 -17.17 14.29 20.11
C SER A 319 -17.28 12.82 20.52
N LEU A 320 -18.49 12.29 20.66
CA LEU A 320 -18.72 10.88 20.99
C LEU A 320 -18.26 9.96 19.86
N ILE A 321 -18.57 10.28 18.61
CA ILE A 321 -18.14 9.52 17.43
C ILE A 321 -16.61 9.54 17.31
N ALA A 322 -15.97 10.70 17.53
CA ALA A 322 -14.52 10.81 17.52
C ALA A 322 -13.87 9.97 18.64
N LEU A 323 -14.44 9.97 19.85
CA LEU A 323 -13.95 9.18 20.97
C LEU A 323 -14.10 7.68 20.70
N LEU A 324 -15.24 7.24 20.16
CA LEU A 324 -15.46 5.86 19.73
C LEU A 324 -14.47 5.44 18.62
N GLY A 325 -14.17 6.32 17.67
CA GLY A 325 -13.14 6.09 16.66
C GLY A 325 -11.73 5.99 17.22
N ILE A 326 -11.38 6.79 18.24
CA ILE A 326 -10.10 6.68 18.93
C ILE A 326 -10.01 5.37 19.72
N ILE A 327 -11.08 4.96 20.42
CA ILE A 327 -11.11 3.68 21.13
C ILE A 327 -10.96 2.51 20.14
N GLU A 328 -11.67 2.55 19.02
CA GLU A 328 -11.55 1.55 17.95
C GLU A 328 -10.12 1.49 17.40
N LEU A 329 -9.50 2.65 17.14
CA LEU A 329 -8.11 2.74 16.70
C LEU A 329 -7.14 2.19 17.75
N ILE A 330 -7.34 2.47 19.05
CA ILE A 330 -6.49 1.96 20.14
C ILE A 330 -6.62 0.43 20.27
N LEU A 331 -7.84 -0.10 20.14
CA LEU A 331 -8.11 -1.54 20.16
C LEU A 331 -7.49 -2.25 18.94
N ARG A 332 -7.42 -1.59 17.78
CA ARG A 332 -6.75 -2.08 16.57
C ARG A 332 -5.23 -1.90 16.59
N CYS A 333 -4.73 -0.82 17.17
CA CYS A 333 -3.32 -0.51 17.35
C CYS A 333 -2.73 -1.30 18.53
N ASP A 334 -2.77 -2.63 18.45
CA ASP A 334 -1.79 -3.55 19.03
C ASP A 334 -1.36 -3.36 20.51
N PHE A 335 -2.09 -2.62 21.35
CA PHE A 335 -1.73 -2.46 22.77
C PHE A 335 -1.81 -3.81 23.52
N LEU A 336 -2.68 -4.71 23.05
CA LEU A 336 -2.84 -6.07 23.56
C LEU A 336 -1.75 -7.06 23.09
N LYS A 337 -0.86 -6.69 22.15
CA LYS A 337 0.32 -7.51 21.83
C LYS A 337 1.34 -7.56 22.98
N ILE A 338 1.35 -6.54 23.84
CA ILE A 338 2.26 -6.48 25.00
C ILE A 338 1.89 -7.55 26.04
N PHE A 339 0.62 -7.97 26.10
CA PHE A 339 0.13 -8.95 27.08
C PHE A 339 -0.04 -10.38 26.54
N GLY A 340 0.21 -10.63 25.25
CA GLY A 340 0.26 -11.98 24.68
C GLY A 340 -1.08 -12.74 24.58
N VAL A 341 -2.23 -12.05 24.73
CA VAL A 341 -3.56 -12.70 24.85
C VAL A 341 -4.32 -12.83 23.52
N ALA A 342 -4.00 -12.06 22.48
CA ALA A 342 -4.80 -12.01 21.24
C ALA A 342 -4.10 -12.57 19.99
N SER A 343 -4.83 -13.38 19.22
CA SER A 343 -4.43 -13.86 17.90
C SER A 343 -4.49 -12.71 16.87
N PRO A 344 -3.70 -12.76 15.78
CA PRO A 344 -3.58 -11.63 14.85
C PRO A 344 -4.94 -11.33 14.21
N THR A 345 -5.56 -10.23 14.63
CA THR A 345 -6.68 -9.63 13.90
C THR A 345 -6.21 -9.35 12.50
N ARG A 346 -6.95 -9.87 11.54
CA ARG A 346 -6.64 -9.69 10.13
C ARG A 346 -7.01 -8.24 9.81
N LEU A 347 -6.01 -7.39 9.60
CA LEU A 347 -6.18 -6.09 8.96
C LEU A 347 -6.77 -6.35 7.57
N ASP A 348 -8.10 -6.32 7.46
CA ASP A 348 -8.77 -6.33 6.17
C ASP A 348 -8.66 -4.91 5.60
N GLY A 349 -7.79 -4.74 4.60
CA GLY A 349 -7.42 -3.44 4.06
C GLY A 349 -8.60 -2.62 3.51
N THR A 350 -9.75 -3.25 3.26
CA THR A 350 -11.01 -2.58 2.90
C THR A 350 -11.61 -1.82 4.08
N PHE A 351 -11.67 -2.45 5.26
CA PHE A 351 -12.23 -1.83 6.46
C PHE A 351 -11.29 -0.79 7.07
N ASP A 352 -9.98 -1.02 7.02
CA ASP A 352 -8.99 -0.02 7.43
C ASP A 352 -8.99 1.19 6.50
N GLY A 353 -9.17 0.96 5.19
CA GLY A 353 -9.35 2.04 4.21
C GLY A 353 -10.59 2.88 4.48
N LEU A 354 -11.71 2.24 4.84
CA LEU A 354 -12.96 2.93 5.16
C LEU A 354 -12.85 3.75 6.46
N ALA A 355 -12.21 3.20 7.50
CA ALA A 355 -11.97 3.90 8.76
C ALA A 355 -11.02 5.10 8.57
N ALA A 356 -9.93 4.93 7.81
CA ALA A 356 -9.02 6.01 7.47
C ALA A 356 -9.70 7.10 6.62
N PHE A 357 -10.54 6.72 5.66
CA PHE A 357 -11.32 7.65 4.85
C PHE A 357 -12.35 8.42 5.68
N ALA A 358 -13.07 7.75 6.58
CA ALA A 358 -14.00 8.38 7.51
C ALA A 358 -13.27 9.34 8.48
N GLY A 359 -12.08 8.97 8.95
CA GLY A 359 -11.20 9.84 9.74
C GLY A 359 -10.75 11.09 8.97
N ALA A 360 -10.37 10.92 7.69
CA ALA A 360 -9.99 12.04 6.83
C ALA A 360 -11.17 12.99 6.52
N LEU A 361 -12.37 12.44 6.28
CA LEU A 361 -13.59 13.23 6.10
C LEU A 361 -13.99 13.98 7.38
N SER A 362 -13.87 13.34 8.54
CA SER A 362 -14.13 13.99 9.84
C SER A 362 -13.14 15.11 10.12
N LEU A 363 -11.84 14.89 9.82
CA LEU A 363 -10.80 15.91 9.89
C LEU A 363 -11.09 17.10 8.95
N TYR A 364 -11.52 16.82 7.72
CA TYR A 364 -11.92 17.84 6.76
C TYR A 364 -13.15 18.63 7.24
N GLY A 365 -14.14 17.95 7.83
CA GLY A 365 -15.32 18.58 8.42
C GLY A 365 -14.98 19.52 9.58
N ILE A 366 -14.08 19.10 10.48
CA ILE A 366 -13.55 19.94 11.56
C ILE A 366 -12.79 21.14 10.97
N LEU A 367 -11.92 20.91 9.98
CA LEU A 367 -11.18 21.97 9.30
C LEU A 367 -12.11 23.00 8.65
N ARG A 368 -13.18 22.57 7.97
CA ARG A 368 -14.16 23.45 7.34
C ARG A 368 -14.97 24.25 8.37
N TYR A 369 -15.35 23.64 9.49
CA TYR A 369 -16.08 24.30 10.58
C TYR A 369 -15.21 25.31 11.36
N VAL A 370 -13.89 25.16 11.35
CA VAL A 370 -12.95 26.09 12.01
C VAL A 370 -12.53 27.24 11.08
N LEU A 371 -12.65 27.05 9.75
CA LEU A 371 -12.34 28.06 8.73
C LEU A 371 -13.53 28.98 8.38
N HIS A 372 -14.73 28.66 8.84
CA HIS A 372 -15.94 29.48 8.76
C HIS A 372 -16.38 29.85 10.17
#